data_AF-A0A2E7CRC5-F1
#
_entry.id   AF-A0A2E7CRC5-F1
#
_cell.length_a   1.000
_cell.length_b   1.000
_cell.length_c   1.000
_cell.angle_alpha   90.00
_cell.angle_beta   90.00
_cell.angle_gamma   90.00
#
_symmetry.space_group_name_H-M   'P 1'
#
loop_
_entity.id
_entity.type
_entity.pdbx_description
1 polymer ?
#
loop_
_entity_poly.entity_id
_entity_poly.type
_entity_poly.pdbx_seq_one_letter_code
_entity_poly.pdbx_strand_id
1 'polypeptide(L)'
;MNKNWIKKLDHFKYGAIMGLVFPFIGFFISFLISGAMDLESYWDSFTKNVEFTNEIRADYRQSILGFCMLPNMLLFYFGYFQFKIDKFSKGLVGITLILAALSFIFIY
;
A
#
# COMPACT_ATOMS: atom_id res chain seq x y z
N MET A 1 18.21 10.09 -17.58
CA MET A 1 18.39 9.28 -16.35
C MET A 1 19.48 8.25 -16.58
N ASN A 2 20.46 8.12 -15.68
CA ASN A 2 21.63 7.28 -15.90
C ASN A 2 21.24 5.78 -15.85
N LYS A 3 21.34 5.07 -17.00
CA LYS A 3 20.84 3.69 -17.18
C LYS A 3 21.41 2.68 -16.18
N ASN A 4 22.58 2.96 -15.61
CA ASN A 4 23.26 2.07 -14.66
C ASN A 4 22.56 1.99 -13.29
N TRP A 5 21.88 3.05 -12.86
CA TRP A 5 21.16 3.06 -11.57
C TRP A 5 19.86 2.26 -11.64
N ILE A 6 19.13 2.39 -12.75
CA ILE A 6 17.88 1.67 -13.01
C ILE A 6 18.11 0.16 -12.99
N LYS A 7 19.19 -0.30 -13.64
CA LYS A 7 19.57 -1.73 -13.63
C LYS A 7 19.93 -2.27 -12.25
N LYS A 8 20.46 -1.44 -11.35
CA LYS A 8 20.74 -1.87 -9.97
C LYS A 8 19.45 -2.08 -9.16
N LEU A 9 18.43 -1.29 -9.45
CA LEU A 9 17.11 -1.41 -8.80
C LEU A 9 16.26 -2.56 -9.36
N ASP A 10 16.62 -3.12 -10.53
CA ASP A 10 15.95 -4.26 -11.17
C ASP A 10 16.19 -5.60 -10.50
N HIS A 11 15.84 -5.69 -9.21
CA HIS A 11 15.83 -6.92 -8.47
C HIS A 11 14.47 -7.14 -7.83
N PHE A 12 14.02 -8.38 -7.86
CA PHE A 12 12.80 -8.83 -7.22
C PHE A 12 12.76 -8.45 -5.73
N LYS A 13 13.89 -8.60 -5.02
CA LYS A 13 14.00 -8.27 -3.59
C LYS A 13 13.67 -6.80 -3.30
N TYR A 14 14.16 -5.87 -4.12
CA TYR A 14 13.87 -4.44 -3.93
C TYR A 14 12.40 -4.13 -4.22
N GLY A 15 11.83 -4.75 -5.26
CA GLY A 15 10.40 -4.65 -5.56
C GLY A 15 9.53 -5.14 -4.41
N ALA A 16 9.87 -6.29 -3.85
CA ALA A 16 9.18 -6.89 -2.72
C ALA A 16 9.24 -6.00 -1.46
N ILE A 17 10.44 -5.53 -1.10
CA ILE A 17 10.63 -4.62 0.04
C ILE A 17 9.81 -3.34 -0.15
N MET A 18 9.86 -2.73 -1.34
CA MET A 18 9.09 -1.53 -1.63
C MET A 18 7.58 -1.79 -1.54
N GLY A 19 7.10 -2.91 -2.07
CA GLY A 19 5.68 -3.31 -2.00
C GLY A 19 5.16 -3.49 -0.56
N LEU A 20 6.03 -3.83 0.39
CA LEU A 20 5.71 -3.88 1.82
C LEU A 20 5.78 -2.52 2.50
N VAL A 21 6.79 -1.71 2.17
CA VAL A 21 7.06 -0.43 2.86
C VAL A 21 6.13 0.69 2.40
N PHE A 22 5.81 0.76 1.10
CA PHE A 22 5.00 1.84 0.54
C PHE A 22 3.53 1.91 1.03
N PRO A 23 2.85 0.79 1.36
CA PRO A 23 1.57 0.83 2.05
C PRO A 23 1.60 1.64 3.34
N PHE A 24 2.67 1.53 4.14
CA PHE A 24 2.81 2.33 5.36
C PHE A 24 2.87 3.82 5.04
N ILE A 25 3.56 4.21 3.97
CA ILE A 25 3.57 5.61 3.51
C ILE A 25 2.16 6.07 3.15
N GLY A 26 1.39 5.25 2.42
CA GLY A 26 0.00 5.53 2.10
C GLY A 26 -0.90 5.66 3.33
N PHE A 27 -0.68 4.83 4.34
CA PHE A 27 -1.36 4.92 5.63
C PHE A 27 -1.08 6.26 6.33
N PHE A 28 0.18 6.68 6.39
CA PHE A 28 0.54 7.99 6.97
C PHE A 28 -0.03 9.17 6.18
N ILE A 29 -0.06 9.08 4.84
CA ILE A 29 -0.71 10.10 4.01
C ILE A 29 -2.20 10.17 4.33
N SER A 30 -2.86 9.02 4.47
CA SER A 30 -4.28 8.98 4.86
C SER A 30 -4.49 9.57 6.25
N PHE A 31 -3.65 9.25 7.23
CA PHE A 31 -3.69 9.84 8.58
C PHE A 31 -3.61 11.38 8.55
N LEU A 32 -2.69 11.93 7.74
CA LEU A 32 -2.54 13.38 7.59
C LEU A 32 -3.77 14.04 6.95
N ILE A 33 -4.37 13.40 5.95
CA ILE A 33 -5.55 13.93 5.25
C ILE A 33 -6.81 13.79 6.12
N SER A 34 -6.91 12.71 6.89
CA SER A 34 -8.01 12.42 7.79
C SER A 34 -8.16 13.45 8.92
N GLY A 35 -7.13 14.23 9.22
CA GLY A 35 -7.14 15.21 10.31
C GLY A 35 -7.29 14.57 11.69
N ALA A 36 -6.91 13.29 11.83
CA ALA A 36 -7.02 12.57 13.08
C ALA A 36 -6.08 13.19 14.13
N MET A 37 -6.60 13.35 15.35
CA MET A 37 -5.91 14.06 16.42
C MET A 37 -4.76 13.22 17.01
N ASP A 38 -4.85 11.89 16.95
CA ASP A 38 -3.83 10.99 17.48
C ASP A 38 -3.75 9.66 16.70
N LEU A 39 -2.56 9.09 16.62
CA LEU A 39 -2.26 7.91 15.79
C LEU A 39 -2.89 6.64 16.37
N GLU A 40 -2.99 6.55 17.69
CA GLU A 40 -3.63 5.44 18.39
C GLU A 40 -5.12 5.38 18.09
N SER A 41 -5.83 6.51 18.16
CA SER A 41 -7.26 6.60 17.84
C SER A 41 -7.55 6.28 16.36
N TYR A 42 -6.64 6.68 15.47
CA TYR A 42 -6.73 6.36 14.05
C TYR A 42 -6.52 4.86 13.78
N TRP A 43 -5.50 4.27 14.42
CA TRP A 43 -5.25 2.83 14.34
C TRP A 43 -6.41 2.01 14.92
N ASP A 44 -6.99 2.46 16.02
CA ASP A 44 -8.14 1.83 16.66
C ASP A 44 -9.36 1.86 15.74
N SER A 45 -9.59 2.99 15.07
CA SER A 45 -10.66 3.16 14.09
C SER A 45 -10.48 2.27 12.85
N PHE A 46 -9.23 1.94 12.51
CA PHE A 46 -8.91 1.05 11.42
C PHE A 46 -9.04 -0.44 11.79
N THR A 47 -8.68 -0.82 13.02
CA THR A 47 -8.53 -2.22 13.45
C THR A 47 -9.68 -2.78 14.30
N LYS A 48 -10.36 -1.97 15.12
CA LYS A 48 -11.45 -2.48 15.96
C LYS A 48 -12.71 -2.77 15.15
N ASN A 49 -13.04 -4.05 15.06
CA ASN A 49 -14.34 -4.57 14.65
C ASN A 49 -15.37 -4.32 15.77
N VAL A 50 -15.85 -3.08 15.92
CA VAL A 50 -17.07 -2.83 16.70
C VAL A 50 -18.25 -3.04 15.76
N GLU A 51 -18.94 -4.16 15.96
CA GLU A 51 -20.26 -4.53 15.41
C GLU A 51 -20.74 -3.71 14.20
N PHE A 52 -20.51 -4.26 13.01
CA PHE A 52 -21.28 -4.27 11.74
C PHE A 52 -22.42 -3.26 11.41
N THR A 53 -22.64 -2.15 12.10
CA THR A 53 -23.85 -1.32 11.91
C THR A 53 -23.63 0.08 11.37
N ASN A 54 -22.40 0.49 11.04
CA ASN A 54 -22.14 1.83 10.49
C ASN A 54 -21.46 1.75 9.11
N GLU A 55 -22.26 1.85 8.04
CA GLU A 55 -21.81 1.94 6.63
C GLU A 55 -20.69 2.98 6.45
N ILE A 56 -20.80 4.10 7.18
CA ILE A 56 -19.82 5.19 7.21
C ILE A 56 -18.42 4.72 7.63
N ARG A 57 -18.29 3.72 8.51
CA ARG A 57 -16.99 3.23 8.99
C ARG A 57 -16.36 2.21 8.04
N ALA A 58 -17.18 1.48 7.28
CA ALA A 58 -16.72 0.61 6.20
C ALA A 58 -16.10 1.44 5.07
N ASP A 59 -16.76 2.53 4.68
CA ASP A 59 -16.23 3.49 3.70
C ASP A 59 -14.91 4.11 4.15
N TYR A 60 -14.76 4.38 5.45
CA TYR A 60 -13.53 4.93 6.01
C TYR A 60 -12.36 3.94 5.92
N ARG A 61 -12.56 2.68 6.34
CA ARG A 61 -11.53 1.63 6.23
C ARG A 61 -11.16 1.35 4.78
N GLN A 62 -12.13 1.30 3.88
CA GLN A 62 -11.90 1.12 2.44
C GLN A 62 -11.10 2.29 1.87
N SER A 63 -11.38 3.52 2.29
CA SER A 63 -10.61 4.71 1.89
C SER A 63 -9.16 4.60 2.36
N ILE A 64 -8.92 4.23 3.62
CA ILE A 64 -7.56 4.04 4.17
C ILE A 64 -6.80 2.96 3.38
N LEU A 65 -7.43 1.81 3.11
CA LEU A 65 -6.84 0.74 2.31
C LEU A 65 -6.53 1.22 0.88
N GLY A 66 -7.43 2.00 0.28
CA GLY A 66 -7.21 2.64 -1.01
C GLY A 66 -5.97 3.54 -1.00
N PHE A 67 -5.81 4.38 0.01
CA PHE A 67 -4.61 5.20 0.20
C PHE A 67 -3.34 4.37 0.41
N CYS A 68 -3.42 3.20 1.06
CA CYS A 68 -2.28 2.29 1.19
C CYS A 68 -1.90 1.64 -0.15
N MET A 69 -2.87 1.39 -1.03
CA MET A 69 -2.62 0.78 -2.35
C MET A 69 -2.09 1.78 -3.38
N LEU A 70 -2.50 3.06 -3.31
CA LEU A 70 -2.14 4.09 -4.28
C LEU A 70 -0.61 4.25 -4.49
N PRO A 71 0.24 4.35 -3.44
CA PRO A 71 1.68 4.45 -3.61
C PRO A 71 2.29 3.23 -4.31
N ASN A 72 1.75 2.03 -4.06
CA ASN A 72 2.18 0.82 -4.74
C ASN A 72 1.78 0.83 -6.23
N MET A 73 0.56 1.26 -6.55
CA MET A 73 0.14 1.43 -7.95
C MET A 73 1.00 2.46 -8.68
N LEU A 74 1.35 3.56 -8.01
CA LEU A 74 2.21 4.60 -8.57
C LEU A 74 3.63 4.07 -8.83
N LEU A 75 4.22 3.37 -7.87
CA LEU A 75 5.52 2.71 -8.02
C LEU A 75 5.52 1.67 -9.14
N PHE A 76 4.45 0.88 -9.25
CA PHE A 76 4.29 -0.06 -10.34
C PHE A 76 4.25 0.66 -11.68
N TYR A 77 3.48 1.75 -11.79
CA TYR A 77 3.37 2.53 -13.01
C TYR A 77 4.75 3.05 -13.47
N PHE A 78 5.49 3.69 -12.57
CA PHE A 78 6.83 4.18 -12.89
C PHE A 78 7.83 3.04 -13.15
N GLY A 79 7.80 1.99 -12.34
CA GLY A 79 8.71 0.84 -12.47
C GLY A 79 8.53 0.11 -13.79
N TYR A 80 7.28 -0.23 -14.14
CA TYR A 80 6.97 -1.06 -15.30
C TYR A 80 6.92 -0.25 -16.60
N PHE A 81 6.12 0.84 -16.64
CA PHE A 81 5.91 1.58 -17.88
C PHE A 81 7.04 2.57 -18.17
N GLN A 82 7.47 3.35 -17.17
CA GLN A 82 8.44 4.42 -17.40
C GLN A 82 9.88 3.90 -17.45
N PHE A 83 10.26 3.09 -16.47
CA PHE A 83 11.65 2.67 -16.27
C PHE A 83 11.96 1.25 -16.77
N LYS A 84 10.94 0.48 -17.17
CA LYS A 84 11.06 -0.89 -17.72
C LYS A 84 11.88 -1.83 -16.83
N ILE A 85 11.58 -1.80 -15.53
CA ILE A 85 12.24 -2.57 -14.47
C ILE A 85 11.38 -3.79 -14.14
N ASP A 86 11.49 -4.84 -14.95
CA ASP A 86 10.55 -5.97 -14.93
C ASP A 86 10.61 -6.79 -13.64
N LYS A 87 11.81 -7.07 -13.11
CA LYS A 87 11.96 -7.91 -11.91
C LYS A 87 11.50 -7.17 -10.66
N PHE A 88 11.80 -5.88 -10.57
CA PHE A 88 11.27 -5.02 -9.52
C PHE A 88 9.75 -5.01 -9.53
N SER A 89 9.16 -4.75 -10.70
CA SER A 89 7.70 -4.63 -10.85
C SER A 89 6.99 -5.94 -10.49
N LYS A 90 7.55 -7.09 -10.88
CA LYS A 90 7.05 -8.41 -10.47
C LYS A 90 7.10 -8.64 -8.96
N GLY A 91 8.20 -8.23 -8.30
CA GLY A 91 8.34 -8.35 -6.84
C GLY A 91 7.34 -7.47 -6.10
N LEU A 92 7.17 -6.23 -6.57
CA LEU A 92 6.22 -5.29 -6.01
C LEU A 92 4.78 -5.81 -6.13
N VAL A 93 4.36 -6.18 -7.35
CA VAL A 93 3.00 -6.69 -7.58
C VAL A 93 2.74 -8.00 -6.84
N GLY A 94 3.72 -8.91 -6.81
CA GLY A 94 3.59 -10.18 -6.09
C GLY A 94 3.30 -9.98 -4.61
N ILE A 95 4.03 -9.08 -3.96
CA ILE A 95 3.80 -8.73 -2.55
C ILE A 95 2.46 -8.02 -2.36
N THR A 96 2.08 -7.10 -3.24
CA THR A 96 0.77 -6.42 -3.12
C THR A 96 -0.40 -7.39 -3.24
N LEU A 97 -0.28 -8.40 -4.11
CA LEU A 97 -1.31 -9.44 -4.24
C LEU A 97 -1.39 -10.32 -2.99
N ILE A 98 -0.24 -10.68 -2.40
CA ILE A 98 -0.21 -11.43 -1.14
C ILE A 98 -0.86 -10.62 -0.01
N LEU A 99 -0.51 -9.34 0.12
CA LEU A 99 -1.12 -8.45 1.13
C LEU A 99 -2.63 -8.29 0.91
N ALA A 100 -3.05 -8.12 -0.35
CA ALA A 100 -4.47 -8.05 -0.69
C ALA A 100 -5.19 -9.36 -0.32
N ALA A 101 -4.65 -10.51 -0.69
CA ALA A 101 -5.21 -11.81 -0.34
C ALA A 101 -5.31 -12.01 1.18
N LEU A 102 -4.27 -11.66 1.94
CA LEU A 102 -4.32 -11.66 3.40
C LEU A 102 -5.40 -10.72 3.93
N SER A 103 -5.51 -9.52 3.38
CA SER A 103 -6.55 -8.57 3.81
C SER A 103 -7.95 -9.12 3.58
N PHE A 104 -8.21 -9.83 2.48
CA PHE A 104 -9.50 -10.50 2.26
C PHE A 104 -9.77 -11.59 3.28
N ILE A 105 -8.77 -12.37 3.70
CA ILE A 105 -8.94 -13.46 4.69
C ILE A 105 -9.16 -12.93 6.11
N PHE A 106 -8.58 -11.78 6.46
CA PHE A 106 -8.65 -11.24 7.82
C PHE A 106 -9.76 -10.20 8.01
N ILE A 107 -10.22 -9.55 6.93
CA ILE A 107 -11.26 -8.50 6.97
C ILE A 107 -12.65 -9.08 6.65
N TYR A 108 -12.71 -10.17 5.88
CA TYR A 108 -13.93 -10.90 5.52
C TYR A 108 -13.96 -12.28 6.17
#